data_AF-A0A7R9XYF4-F1
#
_entry.id   AF-A0A7R9XYF4-F1
#
_cell.length_a   1.000
_cell.length_b   1.000
_cell.length_c   1.000
_cell.angle_alpha   90.00
_cell.angle_beta   90.00
_cell.angle_gamma   90.00
#
_symmetry.space_group_name_H-M   'P 1'
#
loop_
_entity.id
_entity.type
_entity.pdbx_description
1 polymer ?
#
loop_
_entity_poly.entity_id
_entity_poly.type
_entity_poly.pdbx_seq_one_letter_code
_entity_poly.pdbx_strand_id
1 'polypeptide(L)'
;TTTGARPDAKLLYVVSLGGGDTTGADERAHVSTSEWTVSTAGRFRAIEALSKLAEVLCGRGGGAAGAAAKALEAQVVRLMASNRATWRLTGAHLLSRWLAAIPPGSPKPALEAPGARLGEILAATNPAYPSAPSPVGYLELAKVVERVKTEAAGLLRAAASAGVAPTGEVPSPAADGFGAEHAGTLSAAIPKGPAAVESARSQLLASAAYLHSEQTRLHSGVLAAAASAAVAFGALPAKLNPFIQPLMNAIKRERDELLQTRAADALAGLIKLCVGRTPSPVGKIAGNVCALACADRAETPNALVEADAPSECGAKEVLSDMSELSDAAVARRGAEATLRALSSAFGASVFTSAPKLWELMAGSLTAAGAAPQAVVDGLQILKVLGPVAHADVRASVLELLPVAFDKATAAGSSTALQTTAARAIAALALAAPSDVVPSLLERIVPALENAGEADDA
;
A
#
# COMPACT_ATOMS: atom_id res chain seq x y z
N THR A 1 15.27 -56.40 -11.08
CA THR A 1 15.85 -55.19 -11.71
C THR A 1 14.72 -54.17 -11.87
N THR A 2 14.51 -53.29 -10.88
CA THR A 2 14.83 -51.82 -10.93
C THR A 2 14.16 -51.13 -12.13
N THR A 3 13.25 -50.15 -12.04
CA THR A 3 13.03 -48.96 -11.16
C THR A 3 11.60 -48.44 -11.47
N GLY A 4 10.75 -48.02 -10.53
CA GLY A 4 10.89 -46.76 -9.78
C GLY A 4 10.05 -45.62 -10.42
N ALA A 5 8.72 -45.65 -10.27
CA ALA A 5 7.85 -44.48 -10.48
C ALA A 5 6.84 -44.44 -9.33
N ARG A 6 7.01 -43.47 -8.43
CA ARG A 6 6.02 -43.17 -7.37
C ARG A 6 4.72 -42.69 -8.04
N PRO A 7 3.55 -43.08 -7.50
CA PRO A 7 2.27 -42.64 -8.05
C PRO A 7 2.02 -41.15 -7.79
N ASP A 8 1.33 -40.56 -8.76
CA ASP A 8 0.82 -39.19 -8.83
C ASP A 8 0.08 -38.77 -7.55
N ALA A 9 0.58 -37.74 -6.86
CA ALA A 9 -0.06 -37.19 -5.67
C ALA A 9 -1.12 -36.14 -6.09
N LYS A 10 -2.24 -36.61 -6.63
CA LYS A 10 -3.50 -35.89 -6.49
C LYS A 10 -3.88 -35.88 -5.00
N LEU A 11 -4.30 -34.69 -4.53
CA LEU A 11 -4.90 -34.36 -3.22
C LEU A 11 -3.96 -33.84 -2.13
N LEU A 12 -4.18 -32.57 -1.74
CA LEU A 12 -4.73 -32.25 -0.42
C LEU A 12 -5.30 -30.81 -0.45
N TYR A 13 -6.62 -30.71 -0.60
CA TYR A 13 -7.42 -29.57 -0.16
C TYR A 13 -7.53 -29.60 1.36
N VAL A 14 -7.46 -28.44 2.03
CA VAL A 14 -8.41 -28.07 3.11
C VAL A 14 -8.58 -26.55 3.10
N VAL A 15 -9.74 -26.11 2.60
CA VAL A 15 -10.32 -24.80 2.88
C VAL A 15 -11.20 -24.94 4.13
N SER A 16 -11.20 -23.89 4.94
CA SER A 16 -12.03 -23.59 6.12
C SER A 16 -11.71 -24.30 7.43
N LEU A 17 -11.33 -23.50 8.44
CA LEU A 17 -11.85 -23.60 9.81
C LEU A 17 -11.85 -22.20 10.45
N GLY A 18 -13.02 -21.56 10.52
CA GLY A 18 -13.30 -20.31 11.24
C GLY A 18 -14.46 -19.53 10.62
N GLY A 19 -15.67 -19.66 11.18
CA GLY A 19 -16.92 -19.17 10.60
C GLY A 19 -17.06 -17.64 10.53
N GLY A 20 -17.58 -17.17 9.40
CA GLY A 20 -17.98 -15.80 9.11
C GLY A 20 -18.27 -15.68 7.62
N ASP A 21 -19.48 -15.25 7.25
CA ASP A 21 -19.98 -15.20 5.87
C ASP A 21 -19.02 -14.47 4.93
N THR A 22 -18.47 -15.20 3.95
CA THR A 22 -17.77 -14.63 2.81
C THR A 22 -18.80 -14.06 1.85
N THR A 23 -19.09 -12.77 1.96
CA THR A 23 -19.93 -12.04 0.99
C THR A 23 -19.24 -12.04 -0.37
N GLY A 24 -19.93 -12.58 -1.37
CA GLY A 24 -19.42 -12.83 -2.70
C GLY A 24 -19.00 -11.56 -3.45
N ALA A 25 -17.75 -11.55 -3.89
CA ALA A 25 -17.30 -10.92 -5.12
C ALA A 25 -16.08 -11.72 -5.61
N ASP A 26 -16.29 -12.53 -6.65
CA ASP A 26 -15.30 -13.33 -7.40
C ASP A 26 -14.51 -14.43 -6.67
N GLU A 27 -15.19 -15.52 -6.29
CA GLU A 27 -14.53 -16.80 -5.99
C GLU A 27 -15.03 -17.94 -6.89
N ARG A 28 -14.60 -17.94 -8.16
CA ARG A 28 -14.33 -19.24 -8.82
C ARG A 28 -12.89 -19.62 -8.49
N ALA A 29 -12.71 -20.71 -7.74
CA ALA A 29 -11.40 -21.30 -7.55
C ALA A 29 -10.81 -21.69 -8.92
N HIS A 30 -9.71 -21.06 -9.30
CA HIS A 30 -8.99 -21.33 -10.54
C HIS A 30 -8.59 -22.81 -10.63
N VAL A 31 -8.87 -23.43 -11.79
CA VAL A 31 -8.86 -24.89 -12.01
C VAL A 31 -7.44 -25.44 -12.29
N SER A 32 -6.44 -24.55 -12.44
CA SER A 32 -5.05 -24.93 -12.74
C SER A 32 -4.02 -24.28 -11.78
N THR A 33 -2.98 -25.03 -11.41
CA THR A 33 -1.83 -24.53 -10.64
C THR A 33 -1.05 -23.44 -11.38
N SER A 34 -1.13 -23.39 -12.71
CA SER A 34 -0.55 -22.32 -13.51
C SER A 34 -1.25 -20.98 -13.27
N GLU A 35 -2.57 -20.96 -13.02
CA GLU A 35 -3.32 -19.73 -12.73
C GLU A 35 -3.08 -19.24 -11.29
N TRP A 36 -2.89 -20.16 -10.34
CA TRP A 36 -2.57 -19.86 -8.94
C TRP A 36 -1.25 -19.11 -8.73
N THR A 37 -0.26 -19.32 -9.61
CA THR A 37 1.08 -18.70 -9.48
C THR A 37 1.20 -17.34 -10.15
N VAL A 38 0.19 -16.95 -10.93
CA VAL A 38 0.24 -15.74 -11.79
C VAL A 38 -0.36 -14.52 -11.09
N SER A 39 -1.42 -14.67 -10.30
CA SER A 39 -2.05 -13.55 -9.58
C SER A 39 -1.38 -13.25 -8.23
N THR A 40 -1.43 -11.98 -7.82
CA THR A 40 -0.97 -11.54 -6.48
C THR A 40 -1.67 -12.33 -5.38
N ALA A 41 -3.01 -12.46 -5.46
CA ALA A 41 -3.82 -13.19 -4.49
C ALA A 41 -3.42 -14.67 -4.36
N GLY A 42 -3.20 -15.36 -5.48
CA GLY A 42 -2.77 -16.76 -5.47
C GLY A 42 -1.41 -16.95 -4.80
N ARG A 43 -0.46 -16.04 -5.06
CA ARG A 43 0.85 -16.04 -4.38
C ARG A 43 0.73 -15.80 -2.88
N PHE A 44 -0.10 -14.86 -2.46
CA PHE A 44 -0.31 -14.60 -1.03
C PHE A 44 -0.98 -15.76 -0.31
N ARG A 45 -1.94 -16.46 -0.94
CA ARG A 45 -2.51 -17.70 -0.37
C ARG A 45 -1.45 -18.78 -0.19
N ALA A 46 -0.53 -18.94 -1.16
CA ALA A 46 0.58 -19.87 -1.04
C ALA A 46 1.57 -19.46 0.07
N ILE A 47 1.92 -18.16 0.15
CA ILE A 47 2.74 -17.62 1.23
C ILE A 47 2.10 -17.88 2.59
N GLU A 48 0.80 -17.65 2.73
CA GLU A 48 0.03 -17.86 3.96
C GLU A 48 0.06 -19.33 4.39
N ALA A 49 -0.15 -20.25 3.45
CA ALA A 49 -0.08 -21.68 3.71
C ALA A 49 1.33 -22.10 4.17
N LEU A 50 2.38 -21.57 3.52
CA LEU A 50 3.76 -21.84 3.89
C LEU A 50 4.13 -21.23 5.24
N SER A 51 3.61 -20.05 5.59
CA SER A 51 3.91 -19.43 6.89
C SER A 51 3.28 -20.18 8.06
N LYS A 52 2.16 -20.90 7.88
CA LYS A 52 1.60 -21.76 8.94
C LYS A 52 2.55 -22.90 9.35
N LEU A 53 3.47 -23.29 8.47
CA LEU A 53 4.52 -24.24 8.85
C LEU A 53 5.45 -23.67 9.91
N ALA A 54 5.61 -22.34 9.99
CA ALA A 54 6.43 -21.66 10.99
C ALA A 54 6.05 -22.04 12.42
N GLU A 55 4.76 -22.07 12.72
CA GLU A 55 4.24 -22.42 14.06
C GLU A 55 4.71 -23.82 14.46
N VAL A 56 4.65 -24.76 13.52
CA VAL A 56 5.11 -26.14 13.72
C VAL A 56 6.64 -26.20 13.87
N LEU A 57 7.37 -25.44 13.06
CA LEU A 57 8.84 -25.42 13.05
C LEU A 57 9.43 -24.77 14.30
N CYS A 58 8.76 -23.76 14.87
CA CYS A 58 9.19 -23.08 16.09
C CYS A 58 8.62 -23.73 17.37
N GLY A 59 7.51 -24.46 17.27
CA GLY A 59 6.87 -25.13 18.42
C GLY A 59 7.36 -26.55 18.71
N ARG A 60 7.85 -27.31 17.72
CA ARG A 60 8.41 -28.66 17.91
C ARG A 60 9.94 -28.59 17.98
N GLY A 61 10.48 -28.38 19.17
CA GLY A 61 11.93 -28.44 19.43
C GLY A 61 12.51 -29.82 19.10
N GLY A 62 13.07 -29.97 17.90
CA GLY A 62 13.72 -31.20 17.43
C GLY A 62 14.54 -30.98 16.16
N GLY A 63 15.49 -31.88 15.87
CA GLY A 63 16.44 -31.72 14.76
C GLY A 63 15.81 -31.57 13.36
N ALA A 64 14.67 -32.23 13.11
CA ALA A 64 13.93 -32.11 11.85
C ALA A 64 13.32 -30.70 11.64
N ALA A 65 12.89 -30.05 12.71
CA ALA A 65 12.36 -28.69 12.66
C ALA A 65 13.46 -27.67 12.33
N GLY A 66 14.66 -27.86 12.91
CA GLY A 66 15.84 -27.06 12.56
C GLY A 66 16.27 -27.21 11.10
N ALA A 67 16.22 -28.43 10.55
CA ALA A 67 16.56 -28.68 9.14
C ALA A 67 15.55 -28.02 8.18
N ALA A 68 14.25 -28.11 8.48
CA ALA A 68 13.21 -27.49 7.68
C ALA A 68 13.24 -25.95 7.75
N ALA A 69 13.54 -25.37 8.93
CA ALA A 69 13.76 -23.92 9.06
C ALA A 69 14.95 -23.44 8.20
N LYS A 70 16.08 -24.16 8.23
CA LYS A 70 17.23 -23.85 7.36
C LYS A 70 16.88 -23.96 5.87
N ALA A 71 16.10 -24.97 5.49
CA ALA A 71 15.64 -25.13 4.11
C ALA A 71 14.75 -23.97 3.66
N LEU A 72 13.82 -23.54 4.51
CA LEU A 72 12.95 -22.39 4.24
C LEU A 72 13.75 -21.08 4.15
N GLU A 73 14.70 -20.87 5.05
CA GLU A 73 15.62 -19.74 5.01
C GLU A 73 16.40 -19.69 3.69
N ALA A 74 16.95 -20.82 3.23
CA ALA A 74 17.66 -20.91 1.97
C ALA A 74 16.76 -20.58 0.76
N GLN A 75 15.47 -20.95 0.79
CA GLN A 75 14.52 -20.56 -0.26
C GLN A 75 14.21 -19.07 -0.24
N VAL A 76 13.97 -18.49 0.92
CA VAL A 76 13.73 -17.05 1.09
C VAL A 76 14.92 -16.25 0.56
N VAL A 77 16.15 -16.65 0.91
CA VAL A 77 17.38 -16.02 0.42
C VAL A 77 17.50 -16.15 -1.10
N ARG A 78 17.25 -17.35 -1.68
CA ARG A 78 17.25 -17.56 -3.13
C ARG A 78 16.26 -16.66 -3.87
N LEU A 79 15.03 -16.55 -3.35
CA LEU A 79 13.99 -15.71 -3.93
C LEU A 79 14.39 -14.24 -3.91
N MET A 80 14.94 -13.75 -2.80
CA MET A 80 15.42 -12.37 -2.65
C MET A 80 16.69 -12.06 -3.46
N ALA A 81 17.51 -13.07 -3.77
CA ALA A 81 18.71 -12.90 -4.60
C ALA A 81 18.42 -12.89 -6.12
N SER A 82 17.21 -13.28 -6.54
CA SER A 82 16.81 -13.31 -7.94
C SER A 82 16.85 -11.93 -8.61
N ASN A 83 17.06 -11.87 -9.92
CA ASN A 83 16.85 -10.65 -10.72
C ASN A 83 15.38 -10.47 -11.15
N ARG A 84 14.44 -11.27 -10.63
CA ARG A 84 13.00 -11.09 -10.83
C ARG A 84 12.40 -10.31 -9.68
N ALA A 85 11.74 -9.20 -9.98
CA ALA A 85 11.04 -8.40 -8.96
C ALA A 85 9.98 -9.24 -8.24
N THR A 86 9.25 -10.05 -8.99
CA THR A 86 8.22 -10.96 -8.48
C THR A 86 8.74 -11.97 -7.45
N TRP A 87 9.96 -12.48 -7.64
CA TRP A 87 10.57 -13.42 -6.71
C TRP A 87 11.06 -12.72 -5.45
N ARG A 88 11.66 -11.53 -5.59
CA ARG A 88 12.05 -10.72 -4.43
C ARG A 88 10.88 -10.37 -3.54
N LEU A 89 9.77 -9.92 -4.15
CA LEU A 89 8.50 -9.67 -3.47
C LEU A 89 8.02 -10.91 -2.70
N THR A 90 7.99 -12.06 -3.38
CA THR A 90 7.55 -13.33 -2.78
C THR A 90 8.43 -13.74 -1.61
N GLY A 91 9.76 -13.65 -1.76
CA GLY A 91 10.72 -14.00 -0.70
C GLY A 91 10.59 -13.08 0.52
N ALA A 92 10.45 -11.78 0.31
CA ALA A 92 10.29 -10.81 1.39
C ALA A 92 8.94 -10.95 2.11
N HIS A 93 7.83 -11.12 1.39
CA HIS A 93 6.53 -11.36 2.02
C HIS A 93 6.47 -12.71 2.75
N LEU A 94 7.08 -13.76 2.18
CA LEU A 94 7.20 -15.05 2.85
C LEU A 94 7.96 -14.92 4.17
N LEU A 95 9.07 -14.19 4.17
CA LEU A 95 9.84 -13.92 5.38
C LEU A 95 9.04 -13.13 6.42
N SER A 96 8.34 -12.08 5.98
CA SER A 96 7.48 -11.27 6.84
C SER A 96 6.37 -12.12 7.49
N ARG A 97 5.66 -12.94 6.71
CA ARG A 97 4.60 -13.82 7.21
C ARG A 97 5.14 -14.95 8.08
N TRP A 98 6.29 -15.53 7.72
CA TRP A 98 6.98 -16.51 8.55
C TRP A 98 7.26 -15.90 9.94
N LEU A 99 7.91 -14.74 10.00
CA LEU A 99 8.24 -14.07 11.25
C LEU A 99 7.00 -13.71 12.08
N ALA A 100 5.91 -13.30 11.43
CA ALA A 100 4.66 -12.95 12.09
C ALA A 100 3.89 -14.18 12.64
N ALA A 101 4.07 -15.36 12.04
CA ALA A 101 3.44 -16.60 12.48
C ALA A 101 4.16 -17.24 13.69
N ILE A 102 5.36 -16.76 14.06
CA ILE A 102 6.06 -17.26 15.25
C ILE A 102 5.35 -16.77 16.51
N PRO A 103 4.89 -17.66 17.41
CA PRO A 103 4.17 -17.25 18.61
C PRO A 103 5.03 -16.35 19.51
N PRO A 104 4.44 -15.33 20.16
CA PRO A 104 5.17 -14.49 21.12
C PRO A 104 5.91 -15.33 22.17
N GLY A 105 7.18 -15.01 22.41
CA GLY A 105 8.03 -15.74 23.36
C GLY A 105 8.71 -16.99 22.81
N SER A 106 8.36 -17.44 21.60
CA SER A 106 9.07 -18.56 20.94
C SER A 106 10.45 -18.10 20.42
N PRO A 107 11.47 -18.98 20.41
CA PRO A 107 12.77 -18.65 19.85
C PRO A 107 12.62 -18.39 18.34
N LYS A 108 12.99 -17.18 17.92
CA LYS A 108 13.08 -16.85 16.49
C LYS A 108 14.30 -17.55 15.88
N PRO A 109 14.24 -18.03 14.63
CA PRO A 109 15.43 -18.51 13.93
C PRO A 109 16.45 -17.38 13.80
N ALA A 110 17.75 -17.73 13.80
CA ALA A 110 18.84 -16.75 13.81
C ALA A 110 18.90 -15.87 12.54
N LEU A 111 18.30 -16.30 11.42
CA LEU A 111 17.99 -15.52 10.19
C LEU A 111 19.06 -14.50 9.76
N GLU A 112 20.34 -14.86 9.84
CA GLU A 112 21.44 -13.94 9.52
C GLU A 112 21.48 -13.63 8.02
N ALA A 113 21.32 -14.65 7.17
CA ALA A 113 21.40 -14.48 5.73
C ALA A 113 20.25 -13.64 5.13
N PRO A 114 18.97 -13.84 5.53
CA PRO A 114 17.88 -12.99 5.09
C PRO A 114 18.05 -11.53 5.49
N GLY A 115 18.55 -11.24 6.71
CA GLY A 115 18.78 -9.86 7.17
C GLY A 115 19.76 -9.10 6.29
N ALA A 116 20.91 -9.71 5.96
CA ALA A 116 21.89 -9.12 5.04
C ALA A 116 21.29 -8.85 3.65
N ARG A 117 20.52 -9.80 3.11
CA ARG A 117 19.84 -9.64 1.82
C ARG A 117 18.83 -8.50 1.81
N LEU A 118 18.07 -8.31 2.89
CA LEU A 118 17.15 -7.18 3.01
C LEU A 118 17.89 -5.85 3.03
N GLY A 119 19.01 -5.78 3.75
CA GLY A 119 19.88 -4.60 3.78
C GLY A 119 20.37 -4.21 2.39
N GLU A 120 20.83 -5.18 1.60
CA GLU A 120 21.23 -4.95 0.21
C GLU A 120 20.08 -4.45 -0.68
N ILE A 121 18.89 -5.06 -0.57
CA ILE A 121 17.72 -4.64 -1.36
C ILE A 121 17.31 -3.20 -0.99
N LEU A 122 17.26 -2.88 0.30
CA LEU A 122 16.87 -1.55 0.78
C LEU A 122 17.92 -0.47 0.49
N ALA A 123 19.19 -0.85 0.33
CA ALA A 123 20.26 0.05 -0.06
C ALA A 123 20.29 0.35 -1.57
N ALA A 124 19.69 -0.52 -2.40
CA ALA A 124 19.60 -0.30 -3.85
C ALA A 124 18.52 0.75 -4.13
N THR A 125 18.93 2.00 -4.35
CA THR A 125 18.01 3.13 -4.59
C THR A 125 17.71 3.38 -6.07
N ASN A 126 18.49 2.78 -6.99
CA ASN A 126 18.31 2.95 -8.43
C ASN A 126 17.43 1.81 -9.00
N PRO A 127 16.22 2.12 -9.52
CA PRO A 127 15.33 1.11 -10.11
C PRO A 127 15.89 0.39 -11.34
N ALA A 128 16.79 1.03 -12.10
CA ALA A 128 17.42 0.43 -13.27
C ALA A 128 18.45 -0.64 -12.88
N TYR A 129 19.06 -0.52 -11.69
CA TYR A 129 20.12 -1.40 -11.19
C TYR A 129 19.77 -1.95 -9.80
N PRO A 130 18.74 -2.83 -9.71
CA PRO A 130 18.24 -3.34 -8.43
C PRO A 130 19.25 -4.24 -7.69
N SER A 131 20.38 -4.57 -8.30
CA SER A 131 21.48 -5.36 -7.74
C SER A 131 22.84 -4.70 -7.97
N ALA A 132 22.91 -3.36 -7.91
CA ALA A 132 24.17 -2.63 -8.03
C ALA A 132 25.27 -3.27 -7.16
N PRO A 133 26.50 -3.45 -7.68
CA PRO A 133 27.04 -2.85 -8.91
C PRO A 133 26.70 -3.59 -10.22
N SER A 134 25.91 -4.69 -10.18
CA SER A 134 25.49 -5.38 -11.41
C SER A 134 24.64 -4.47 -12.31
N PRO A 135 24.94 -4.37 -13.62
CA PRO A 135 24.15 -3.57 -14.56
C PRO A 135 22.82 -4.25 -14.97
N VAL A 136 22.55 -5.45 -14.44
CA VAL A 136 21.38 -6.26 -14.81
C VAL A 136 20.13 -5.73 -14.11
N GLY A 137 19.16 -5.28 -14.89
CA GLY A 137 17.83 -4.88 -14.44
C GLY A 137 16.90 -6.05 -14.12
N TYR A 138 15.63 -5.76 -13.87
CA TYR A 138 14.61 -6.79 -13.66
C TYR A 138 14.33 -7.61 -14.92
N LEU A 139 14.31 -8.94 -14.79
CA LEU A 139 14.10 -9.84 -15.92
C LEU A 139 12.73 -9.65 -16.57
N GLU A 140 11.71 -9.25 -15.80
CA GLU A 140 10.38 -8.91 -16.30
C GLU A 140 10.41 -7.82 -17.40
N LEU A 141 11.44 -6.97 -17.40
CA LEU A 141 11.58 -5.84 -18.31
C LEU A 141 12.59 -6.07 -19.45
N ALA A 142 13.18 -7.28 -19.55
CA ALA A 142 14.22 -7.58 -20.52
C ALA A 142 13.81 -7.26 -21.97
N LYS A 143 12.58 -7.63 -22.37
CA LYS A 143 12.05 -7.33 -23.71
C LYS A 143 11.89 -5.82 -23.97
N VAL A 144 11.53 -5.07 -22.94
CA VAL A 144 11.37 -3.60 -23.03
C VAL A 144 12.73 -2.93 -23.16
N VAL A 145 13.73 -3.39 -22.40
CA VAL A 145 15.12 -2.92 -22.52
C VAL A 145 15.66 -3.17 -23.94
N GLU A 146 15.45 -4.37 -24.49
CA GLU A 146 15.89 -4.68 -25.86
C GLU A 146 15.18 -3.82 -26.92
N ARG A 147 13.91 -3.50 -26.71
CA ARG A 147 13.19 -2.53 -27.55
C ARG A 147 13.82 -1.14 -27.49
N VAL A 148 14.11 -0.63 -26.29
CA VAL A 148 14.76 0.68 -26.09
C VAL A 148 16.13 0.73 -26.77
N LYS A 149 16.94 -0.33 -26.65
CA LYS A 149 18.23 -0.44 -27.36
C LYS A 149 18.06 -0.42 -28.88
N THR A 150 17.06 -1.16 -29.39
CA THR A 150 16.76 -1.23 -30.83
C THR A 150 16.35 0.12 -31.39
N GLU A 151 15.45 0.83 -30.69
CA GLU A 151 14.98 2.16 -31.06
C GLU A 151 16.09 3.21 -30.93
N ALA A 152 16.97 3.10 -29.94
CA ALA A 152 18.15 3.96 -29.79
C ALA A 152 19.12 3.81 -30.96
N ALA A 153 19.42 2.55 -31.36
CA ALA A 153 20.19 2.28 -32.55
C ALA A 153 19.47 2.77 -33.83
N GLY A 154 18.14 2.72 -33.86
CA GLY A 154 17.30 3.28 -34.92
C GLY A 154 17.45 4.79 -35.06
N LEU A 155 17.45 5.52 -33.95
CA LEU A 155 17.67 6.96 -33.93
C LEU A 155 19.06 7.32 -34.46
N LEU A 156 20.11 6.60 -34.05
CA LEU A 156 21.47 6.81 -34.58
C LEU A 156 21.56 6.59 -36.09
N ARG A 157 20.90 5.54 -36.61
CA ARG A 157 20.83 5.29 -38.05
C ARG A 157 20.06 6.39 -38.78
N ALA A 158 18.94 6.85 -38.24
CA ALA A 158 18.16 7.94 -38.83
C ALA A 158 18.95 9.25 -38.88
N ALA A 159 19.68 9.57 -37.80
CA ALA A 159 20.54 10.74 -37.73
C ALA A 159 21.69 10.67 -38.74
N ALA A 160 22.37 9.51 -38.83
CA ALA A 160 23.44 9.29 -39.79
C ALA A 160 22.97 9.45 -41.24
N SER A 161 21.82 8.84 -41.61
CA SER A 161 21.23 8.98 -42.94
C SER A 161 20.81 10.41 -43.29
N ALA A 162 20.51 11.23 -42.28
CA ALA A 162 20.14 12.63 -42.44
C ALA A 162 21.35 13.60 -42.38
N GLY A 163 22.58 13.09 -42.21
CA GLY A 163 23.77 13.93 -42.03
C GLY A 163 23.79 14.69 -40.70
N VAL A 164 22.99 14.28 -39.71
CA VAL A 164 22.92 14.90 -38.38
C VAL A 164 23.93 14.21 -37.47
N ALA A 165 25.03 14.91 -37.16
CA ALA A 165 26.06 14.40 -36.26
C ALA A 165 25.65 14.57 -34.78
N PRO A 166 25.95 13.60 -33.91
CA PRO A 166 25.77 13.77 -32.47
C PRO A 166 26.68 14.87 -31.91
N THR A 167 26.19 15.59 -30.91
CA THR A 167 26.97 16.55 -30.12
C THR A 167 27.38 15.92 -28.81
N GLY A 168 28.68 15.62 -28.66
CA GLY A 168 29.26 15.07 -27.44
C GLY A 168 29.31 13.54 -27.41
N GLU A 169 29.52 13.00 -26.21
CA GLU A 169 29.63 11.55 -25.99
C GLU A 169 28.25 10.89 -26.02
N VAL A 170 28.11 9.84 -26.83
CA VAL A 170 26.86 9.11 -27.00
C VAL A 170 26.97 7.73 -26.35
N PRO A 171 26.09 7.39 -25.40
CA PRO A 171 26.05 6.05 -24.83
C PRO A 171 25.78 5.01 -25.92
N SER A 172 26.59 3.96 -25.98
CA SER A 172 26.40 2.87 -26.95
C SER A 172 25.15 2.04 -26.62
N PRO A 173 24.18 1.88 -27.53
CA PRO A 173 23.02 1.02 -27.31
C PRO A 173 23.37 -0.46 -27.06
N ALA A 174 24.57 -0.89 -27.47
CA ALA A 174 25.06 -2.24 -27.25
C ALA A 174 25.72 -2.44 -25.87
N ALA A 175 25.93 -1.37 -25.09
CA ALA A 175 26.56 -1.45 -23.79
C ALA A 175 25.68 -2.20 -22.77
N ASP A 176 26.33 -2.94 -21.87
CA ASP A 176 25.67 -3.53 -20.71
C ASP A 176 25.10 -2.42 -19.82
N GLY A 177 23.85 -2.61 -19.37
CA GLY A 177 23.15 -1.61 -18.56
C GLY A 177 22.56 -0.42 -19.32
N PHE A 178 22.59 -0.41 -20.66
CA PHE A 178 21.85 0.58 -21.44
C PHE A 178 20.35 0.52 -21.11
N GLY A 179 19.73 1.68 -20.86
CA GLY A 179 18.38 1.79 -20.33
C GLY A 179 17.77 3.18 -20.55
N ALA A 180 16.72 3.51 -19.78
CA ALA A 180 15.93 4.71 -19.98
C ALA A 180 16.74 6.03 -19.87
N GLU A 181 17.61 6.15 -18.85
CA GLU A 181 18.46 7.34 -18.68
C GLU A 181 19.44 7.50 -19.86
N HIS A 182 20.12 6.42 -20.24
CA HIS A 182 21.03 6.39 -21.39
C HIS A 182 20.34 6.76 -22.70
N ALA A 183 19.10 6.29 -22.91
CA ALA A 183 18.28 6.65 -24.06
C ALA A 183 17.93 8.15 -24.06
N GLY A 184 17.67 8.73 -22.89
CA GLY A 184 17.47 10.17 -22.71
C GLY A 184 18.72 10.98 -23.08
N THR A 185 19.89 10.58 -22.58
CA THR A 185 21.18 11.21 -22.92
C THR A 185 21.48 11.10 -24.42
N LEU A 186 21.30 9.92 -25.01
CA LEU A 186 21.48 9.71 -26.45
C LEU A 186 20.54 10.62 -27.26
N SER A 187 19.26 10.67 -26.90
CA SER A 187 18.26 11.52 -27.56
C SER A 187 18.64 13.00 -27.52
N ALA A 188 19.13 13.48 -26.37
CA ALA A 188 19.58 14.86 -26.17
C ALA A 188 20.87 15.20 -26.94
N ALA A 189 21.76 14.21 -27.12
CA ALA A 189 22.99 14.37 -27.88
C ALA A 189 22.75 14.43 -29.40
N ILE A 190 21.58 14.04 -29.91
CA ILE A 190 21.24 14.17 -31.33
C ILE A 190 20.54 15.52 -31.56
N PRO A 191 21.07 16.43 -32.40
CA PRO A 191 20.40 17.68 -32.74
C PRO A 191 19.04 17.49 -33.42
N LYS A 192 18.22 18.55 -33.46
CA LYS A 192 16.97 18.54 -34.23
C LYS A 192 17.25 18.24 -35.70
N GLY A 193 16.42 17.39 -36.28
CA GLY A 193 16.63 16.87 -37.63
C GLY A 193 15.34 16.84 -38.47
N PRO A 194 15.39 16.19 -39.64
CA PRO A 194 14.21 15.98 -40.47
C PRO A 194 13.18 15.07 -39.76
N ALA A 195 11.96 15.02 -40.30
CA ALA A 195 10.83 14.31 -39.70
C ALA A 195 11.14 12.84 -39.31
N ALA A 196 11.98 12.14 -40.08
CA ALA A 196 12.40 10.77 -39.75
C ALA A 196 13.20 10.68 -38.43
N VAL A 197 14.08 11.65 -38.17
CA VAL A 197 14.87 11.73 -36.92
C VAL A 197 13.94 12.06 -35.75
N GLU A 198 13.03 13.03 -35.92
CA GLU A 198 12.08 13.41 -34.87
C GLU A 198 11.07 12.29 -34.55
N SER A 199 10.67 11.51 -35.56
CA SER A 199 9.82 10.33 -35.37
C SER A 199 10.55 9.24 -34.58
N ALA A 200 11.79 8.90 -34.96
CA ALA A 200 12.60 7.93 -34.23
C ALA A 200 12.91 8.39 -32.80
N ARG A 201 13.15 9.70 -32.59
CA ARG A 201 13.34 10.31 -31.27
C ARG A 201 12.10 10.14 -30.40
N SER A 202 10.93 10.47 -30.95
CA SER A 202 9.66 10.37 -30.23
C SER A 202 9.34 8.94 -29.82
N GLN A 203 9.60 7.97 -30.71
CA GLN A 203 9.44 6.54 -30.40
C GLN A 203 10.36 6.10 -29.25
N LEU A 204 11.66 6.43 -29.34
CA LEU A 204 12.65 6.11 -28.30
C LEU A 204 12.26 6.70 -26.94
N LEU A 205 11.89 7.98 -26.90
CA LEU A 205 11.52 8.66 -25.65
C LEU A 205 10.25 8.06 -25.03
N ALA A 206 9.27 7.67 -25.84
CA ALA A 206 8.07 6.98 -25.35
C ALA A 206 8.42 5.62 -24.72
N SER A 207 9.23 4.81 -25.39
CA SER A 207 9.67 3.50 -24.84
C SER A 207 10.57 3.65 -23.61
N ALA A 208 11.45 4.67 -23.58
CA ALA A 208 12.29 4.96 -22.43
C ALA A 208 11.47 5.41 -21.21
N ALA A 209 10.47 6.27 -21.41
CA ALA A 209 9.55 6.69 -20.35
C ALA A 209 8.74 5.50 -19.80
N TYR A 210 8.24 4.63 -20.69
CA TYR A 210 7.56 3.40 -20.29
C TYR A 210 8.48 2.47 -19.47
N LEU A 211 9.71 2.25 -19.94
CA LEU A 211 10.70 1.44 -19.22
C LEU A 211 10.98 2.01 -17.81
N HIS A 212 11.20 3.32 -17.69
CA HIS A 212 11.45 3.98 -16.41
C HIS A 212 10.27 3.84 -15.44
N SER A 213 9.05 4.00 -15.94
CA SER A 213 7.81 3.84 -15.15
C SER A 213 7.71 2.41 -14.59
N GLU A 214 7.89 1.40 -15.46
CA GLU A 214 7.80 0.00 -15.04
C GLU A 214 8.94 -0.43 -14.10
N GLN A 215 10.16 0.07 -14.33
CA GLN A 215 11.28 -0.14 -13.40
C GLN A 215 10.94 0.42 -12.01
N THR A 216 10.42 1.65 -11.97
CA THR A 216 10.05 2.33 -10.72
C THR A 216 8.91 1.59 -10.01
N ARG A 217 7.90 1.11 -10.75
CA ARG A 217 6.76 0.35 -10.22
C ARG A 217 7.23 -0.95 -9.57
N LEU A 218 7.98 -1.78 -10.30
CA LEU A 218 8.51 -3.05 -9.78
C LEU A 218 9.44 -2.83 -8.58
N HIS A 219 10.34 -1.84 -8.68
CA HIS A 219 11.30 -1.56 -7.62
C HIS A 219 10.64 -1.05 -6.34
N SER A 220 9.63 -0.17 -6.46
CA SER A 220 8.89 0.34 -5.30
C SER A 220 8.20 -0.79 -4.53
N GLY A 221 7.58 -1.75 -5.23
CA GLY A 221 7.00 -2.93 -4.59
C GLY A 221 8.04 -3.77 -3.86
N VAL A 222 9.18 -4.05 -4.51
CA VAL A 222 10.29 -4.82 -3.91
C VAL A 222 10.82 -4.15 -2.64
N LEU A 223 11.04 -2.83 -2.67
CA LEU A 223 11.50 -2.07 -1.51
C LEU A 223 10.44 -2.08 -0.38
N ALA A 224 9.16 -1.94 -0.70
CA ALA A 224 8.09 -1.99 0.29
C ALA A 224 8.01 -3.36 0.96
N ALA A 225 8.06 -4.45 0.20
CA ALA A 225 8.05 -5.81 0.75
C ALA A 225 9.31 -6.09 1.60
N ALA A 226 10.48 -5.63 1.16
CA ALA A 226 11.72 -5.75 1.93
C ALA A 226 11.64 -4.95 3.25
N ALA A 227 11.06 -3.75 3.21
CA ALA A 227 10.80 -2.96 4.42
C ALA A 227 9.81 -3.67 5.35
N SER A 228 8.73 -4.26 4.83
CA SER A 228 7.78 -5.07 5.62
C SER A 228 8.44 -6.27 6.31
N ALA A 229 9.35 -6.96 5.61
CA ALA A 229 10.11 -8.06 6.20
C ALA A 229 11.06 -7.57 7.30
N ALA A 230 11.77 -6.46 7.07
CA ALA A 230 12.65 -5.86 8.06
C ALA A 230 11.92 -5.33 9.31
N VAL A 231 10.69 -4.83 9.15
CA VAL A 231 9.83 -4.49 10.28
C VAL A 231 9.47 -5.74 11.08
N ALA A 232 9.12 -6.85 10.43
CA ALA A 232 8.81 -8.11 11.10
C ALA A 232 10.00 -8.69 11.89
N PHE A 233 11.24 -8.40 11.46
CA PHE A 233 12.44 -8.72 12.24
C PHE A 233 12.48 -7.99 13.58
N GLY A 234 12.03 -6.73 13.62
CA GLY A 234 12.01 -5.90 14.82
C GLY A 234 13.34 -5.21 15.16
N ALA A 235 14.45 -5.61 14.55
CA ALA A 235 15.77 -4.99 14.72
C ALA A 235 15.94 -3.79 13.77
N LEU A 236 15.36 -2.64 14.13
CA LEU A 236 15.44 -1.44 13.31
C LEU A 236 16.71 -0.63 13.60
N PRO A 237 17.44 -0.15 12.58
CA PRO A 237 18.62 0.69 12.77
C PRO A 237 18.26 2.11 13.25
N ALA A 238 19.28 2.92 13.55
CA ALA A 238 19.12 4.32 13.98
C ALA A 238 18.42 5.19 12.91
N LYS A 239 18.69 4.96 11.62
CA LYS A 239 18.08 5.69 10.50
C LYS A 239 16.89 4.91 9.93
N LEU A 240 15.70 5.49 9.97
CA LEU A 240 14.44 4.81 9.60
C LEU A 240 13.93 5.12 8.19
N ASN A 241 14.49 6.13 7.51
CA ASN A 241 14.05 6.54 6.18
C ASN A 241 14.04 5.41 5.14
N PRO A 242 15.02 4.48 5.12
CA PRO A 242 15.00 3.33 4.21
C PRO A 242 13.81 2.38 4.41
N PHE A 243 13.08 2.47 5.52
CA PHE A 243 11.89 1.66 5.80
C PHE A 243 10.61 2.49 5.65
N ILE A 244 10.61 3.73 6.17
CA ILE A 244 9.44 4.62 6.12
C ILE A 244 9.10 4.99 4.67
N GLN A 245 10.10 5.35 3.85
CA GLN A 245 9.85 5.85 2.49
C GLN A 245 9.23 4.77 1.59
N PRO A 246 9.76 3.53 1.51
CA PRO A 246 9.12 2.49 0.71
C PRO A 246 7.68 2.18 1.14
N LEU A 247 7.42 2.07 2.46
CA LEU A 247 6.09 1.78 2.98
C LEU A 247 5.11 2.93 2.70
N MET A 248 5.51 4.18 2.94
CA MET A 248 4.69 5.35 2.63
C MET A 248 4.42 5.49 1.13
N ASN A 249 5.39 5.14 0.26
CA ASN A 249 5.19 5.17 -1.18
C ASN A 249 4.20 4.10 -1.65
N ALA A 250 4.28 2.89 -1.08
CA ALA A 250 3.30 1.83 -1.34
C ALA A 250 1.89 2.27 -0.88
N ILE A 251 1.76 2.84 0.32
CA ILE A 251 0.49 3.39 0.81
C ILE A 251 -0.09 4.44 -0.15
N LYS A 252 0.74 5.28 -0.77
CA LYS A 252 0.27 6.34 -1.67
C LYS A 252 -0.08 5.88 -3.08
N ARG A 253 0.61 4.85 -3.60
CA ARG A 253 0.66 4.59 -5.05
C ARG A 253 0.35 3.15 -5.46
N GLU A 254 0.35 2.20 -4.52
CA GLU A 254 0.12 0.79 -4.86
C GLU A 254 -1.33 0.55 -5.28
N ARG A 255 -1.50 0.08 -6.52
CA ARG A 255 -2.83 -0.14 -7.13
C ARG A 255 -3.42 -1.47 -6.68
N ASP A 256 -2.58 -2.48 -6.43
CA ASP A 256 -3.01 -3.76 -5.88
C ASP A 256 -3.36 -3.62 -4.40
N GLU A 257 -4.64 -3.79 -4.07
CA GLU A 257 -5.17 -3.57 -2.72
C GLU A 257 -4.52 -4.49 -1.67
N LEU A 258 -4.18 -5.72 -2.05
CA LEU A 258 -3.57 -6.68 -1.15
C LEU A 258 -2.14 -6.25 -0.81
N LEU A 259 -1.35 -5.84 -1.81
CA LEU A 259 0.00 -5.31 -1.58
C LEU A 259 -0.04 -4.03 -0.73
N GLN A 260 -0.98 -3.12 -1.03
CA GLN A 260 -1.15 -1.88 -0.28
C GLN A 260 -1.54 -2.15 1.18
N THR A 261 -2.42 -3.13 1.43
CA THR A 261 -2.81 -3.57 2.78
C THR A 261 -1.62 -4.15 3.55
N ARG A 262 -0.76 -4.96 2.90
CA ARG A 262 0.46 -5.47 3.55
C ARG A 262 1.45 -4.36 3.91
N ALA A 263 1.55 -3.31 3.09
CA ALA A 263 2.35 -2.15 3.40
C ALA A 263 1.76 -1.36 4.59
N ALA A 264 0.43 -1.24 4.68
CA ALA A 264 -0.27 -0.63 5.79
C ALA A 264 -0.04 -1.37 7.13
N ASP A 265 -0.17 -2.70 7.13
CA ASP A 265 0.13 -3.55 8.29
C ASP A 265 1.58 -3.36 8.77
N ALA A 266 2.52 -3.35 7.82
CA ALA A 266 3.93 -3.15 8.11
C ALA A 266 4.22 -1.73 8.63
N LEU A 267 3.55 -0.69 8.12
CA LEU A 267 3.73 0.66 8.65
C LEU A 267 3.19 0.79 10.08
N ALA A 268 2.06 0.16 10.39
CA ALA A 268 1.54 0.09 11.76
C ALA A 268 2.54 -0.63 12.69
N GLY A 269 3.12 -1.75 12.24
CA GLY A 269 4.19 -2.46 12.96
C GLY A 269 5.44 -1.60 13.16
N LEU A 270 5.84 -0.83 12.14
CA LEU A 270 6.97 0.10 12.23
C LEU A 270 6.71 1.21 13.26
N ILE A 271 5.52 1.80 13.25
CA ILE A 271 5.11 2.82 14.22
C ILE A 271 5.16 2.23 15.64
N LYS A 272 4.70 1.01 15.85
CA LYS A 272 4.77 0.30 17.14
C LYS A 272 6.20 0.13 17.65
N LEU A 273 7.13 -0.24 16.78
CA LEU A 273 8.56 -0.34 17.13
C LEU A 273 9.21 1.02 17.41
N CYS A 274 8.57 2.13 17.02
CA CYS A 274 9.11 3.48 17.16
C CYS A 274 8.60 4.26 18.37
N VAL A 275 7.63 3.75 19.14
CA VAL A 275 7.03 4.47 20.27
C VAL A 275 8.08 4.90 21.31
N GLY A 276 9.03 4.01 21.64
CA GLY A 276 10.08 4.29 22.64
C GLY A 276 11.32 5.02 22.11
N ARG A 277 11.35 5.48 20.85
CA ARG A 277 12.54 6.12 20.27
C ARG A 277 12.60 7.61 20.60
N THR A 278 13.82 8.15 20.73
CA THR A 278 14.05 9.58 20.91
C THR A 278 15.09 10.09 19.89
N PRO A 279 14.73 11.02 18.98
CA PRO A 279 13.39 11.53 18.71
C PRO A 279 12.46 10.47 18.08
N SER A 280 11.17 10.51 18.42
CA SER A 280 10.18 9.57 17.88
C SER A 280 9.61 10.06 16.55
N PRO A 281 9.59 9.22 15.49
CA PRO A 281 8.93 9.56 14.23
C PRO A 281 7.40 9.38 14.27
N VAL A 282 6.84 8.78 15.34
CA VAL A 282 5.43 8.32 15.40
C VAL A 282 4.45 9.46 15.07
N GLY A 283 4.58 10.62 15.72
CA GLY A 283 3.66 11.74 15.48
C GLY A 283 3.68 12.25 14.04
N LYS A 284 4.87 12.30 13.42
CA LYS A 284 5.02 12.74 12.02
C LYS A 284 4.42 11.73 11.05
N ILE A 285 4.66 10.44 11.26
CA ILE A 285 4.11 9.40 10.39
C ILE A 285 2.58 9.35 10.53
N ALA A 286 2.05 9.34 11.76
CA ALA A 286 0.61 9.33 12.02
C ALA A 286 -0.09 10.54 11.39
N GLY A 287 0.48 11.75 11.55
CA GLY A 287 -0.07 12.96 10.92
C GLY A 287 -0.08 12.89 9.40
N ASN A 288 0.98 12.35 8.77
CA ASN A 288 1.02 12.15 7.32
C ASN A 288 -0.04 11.14 6.85
N VAL A 289 -0.27 10.06 7.60
CA VAL A 289 -1.30 9.07 7.28
C VAL A 289 -2.69 9.71 7.36
N CYS A 290 -2.99 10.47 8.42
CA CYS A 290 -4.26 11.20 8.52
C CYS A 290 -4.45 12.18 7.35
N ALA A 291 -3.41 12.94 6.98
CA ALA A 291 -3.49 13.86 5.84
C ALA A 291 -3.79 13.14 4.52
N LEU A 292 -3.22 11.94 4.30
CA LEU A 292 -3.52 11.13 3.11
C LEU A 292 -4.94 10.56 3.12
N ALA A 293 -5.45 10.16 4.30
CA ALA A 293 -6.81 9.67 4.45
C ALA A 293 -7.88 10.75 4.15
N CYS A 294 -7.50 12.03 4.22
CA CYS A 294 -8.37 13.19 3.99
C CYS A 294 -8.08 13.90 2.64
N ALA A 295 -7.18 13.37 1.80
CA ALA A 295 -6.74 14.05 0.58
C ALA A 295 -7.70 13.90 -0.62
N ASP A 296 -8.51 12.83 -0.63
CA ASP A 296 -9.46 12.53 -1.70
C ASP A 296 -10.72 13.39 -1.57
N ARG A 297 -10.89 14.36 -2.48
CA ARG A 297 -12.01 15.33 -2.43
C ARG A 297 -13.38 14.72 -2.73
N ALA A 298 -13.43 13.55 -3.36
CA ALA A 298 -14.69 12.83 -3.53
C ALA A 298 -15.20 12.27 -2.19
N GLU A 299 -14.29 11.89 -1.29
CA GLU A 299 -14.62 11.37 0.03
C GLU A 299 -14.62 12.45 1.12
N THR A 300 -13.69 13.40 1.04
CA THR A 300 -13.42 14.46 2.02
C THR A 300 -13.49 15.83 1.33
N PRO A 301 -14.71 16.37 1.16
CA PRO A 301 -14.92 17.61 0.42
C PRO A 301 -14.25 18.81 1.09
N ASN A 302 -14.06 19.89 0.32
CA ASN A 302 -13.49 21.12 0.86
C ASN A 302 -14.58 21.92 1.60
N ALA A 303 -14.36 22.20 2.88
CA ALA A 303 -15.31 22.94 3.70
C ALA A 303 -15.52 24.40 3.26
N LEU A 304 -14.57 24.96 2.48
CA LEU A 304 -14.58 26.35 2.00
C LEU A 304 -15.16 26.51 0.58
N VAL A 305 -15.47 25.40 -0.09
CA VAL A 305 -16.11 25.41 -1.40
C VAL A 305 -17.51 24.86 -1.19
N GLU A 306 -18.52 25.71 -1.32
CA GLU A 306 -19.90 25.24 -1.31
C GLU A 306 -20.08 24.31 -2.50
N ALA A 307 -20.45 23.06 -2.23
CA ALA A 307 -20.82 22.13 -3.27
C ALA A 307 -22.14 22.63 -3.87
N ASP A 308 -22.13 22.98 -5.16
CA ASP A 308 -23.34 23.18 -5.95
C ASP A 308 -24.19 21.90 -5.89
N ALA A 309 -25.13 21.84 -4.92
CA ALA A 309 -26.18 20.84 -4.73
C ALA A 309 -25.75 19.34 -4.74
N PRO A 310 -26.56 18.42 -4.20
CA PRO A 310 -26.35 17.00 -4.46
C PRO A 310 -26.71 16.72 -5.93
N SER A 311 -25.71 16.73 -6.82
CA SER A 311 -25.89 16.14 -8.14
C SER A 311 -26.07 14.63 -7.98
N GLU A 312 -27.33 14.19 -7.95
CA GLU A 312 -27.75 12.88 -8.44
C GLU A 312 -27.49 12.77 -9.96
N CYS A 313 -26.25 12.98 -10.40
CA CYS A 313 -25.77 12.70 -11.75
C CYS A 313 -24.25 12.87 -11.85
N GLY A 314 -23.49 12.13 -11.04
CA GLY A 314 -22.08 11.82 -11.33
C GLY A 314 -21.90 10.79 -12.45
N ALA A 315 -22.93 10.49 -13.23
CA ALA A 315 -22.93 9.43 -14.24
C ALA A 315 -22.62 9.90 -15.67
N LYS A 316 -22.38 11.19 -15.93
CA LYS A 316 -22.33 11.71 -17.32
C LYS A 316 -21.29 12.75 -17.70
N GLU A 317 -20.25 12.97 -16.89
CA GLU A 317 -19.04 13.59 -17.41
C GLU A 317 -17.86 12.63 -17.18
N VAL A 318 -17.19 12.27 -18.27
CA VAL A 318 -16.19 11.19 -18.42
C VAL A 318 -16.76 9.76 -18.61
N LEU A 319 -17.55 9.57 -19.66
CA LEU A 319 -17.71 8.24 -20.30
C LEU A 319 -16.43 7.80 -21.06
N SER A 320 -15.25 8.02 -20.48
CA SER A 320 -13.97 7.58 -21.07
C SER A 320 -12.89 7.13 -20.07
N ASP A 321 -13.21 6.82 -18.80
CA ASP A 321 -12.24 6.20 -17.88
C ASP A 321 -12.91 5.25 -16.87
N MET A 322 -13.71 4.32 -17.39
CA MET A 322 -14.43 3.33 -16.59
C MET A 322 -13.49 2.20 -16.16
N SER A 323 -12.66 2.40 -15.11
CA SER A 323 -12.23 1.35 -14.15
C SER A 323 -11.08 1.77 -13.20
N GLU A 324 -10.38 2.89 -13.39
CA GLU A 324 -9.19 3.19 -12.58
C GLU A 324 -9.45 4.23 -11.49
N LEU A 325 -9.19 3.85 -10.23
CA LEU A 325 -9.23 4.78 -9.08
C LEU A 325 -8.27 5.96 -9.33
N SER A 326 -8.66 7.17 -8.90
CA SER A 326 -7.76 8.32 -8.91
C SER A 326 -6.57 8.09 -7.96
N ASP A 327 -5.43 8.76 -8.22
CA ASP A 327 -4.26 8.67 -7.31
C ASP A 327 -4.61 9.10 -5.88
N ALA A 328 -5.51 10.07 -5.73
CA ALA A 328 -6.00 10.51 -4.42
C ALA A 328 -6.84 9.42 -3.73
N ALA A 329 -7.72 8.74 -4.47
CA ALA A 329 -8.52 7.63 -3.94
C ALA A 329 -7.62 6.43 -3.56
N VAL A 330 -6.60 6.12 -4.36
CA VAL A 330 -5.60 5.08 -4.04
C VAL A 330 -4.85 5.44 -2.76
N ALA A 331 -4.37 6.69 -2.63
CA ALA A 331 -3.65 7.14 -1.44
C ALA A 331 -4.53 7.11 -0.18
N ARG A 332 -5.80 7.53 -0.30
CA ARG A 332 -6.78 7.43 0.78
C ARG A 332 -6.98 5.97 1.19
N ARG A 333 -7.24 5.06 0.25
CA ARG A 333 -7.45 3.62 0.54
C ARG A 333 -6.31 3.04 1.38
N GLY A 334 -5.06 3.30 0.99
CA GLY A 334 -3.89 2.85 1.74
C GLY A 334 -3.75 3.49 3.12
N ALA A 335 -4.07 4.79 3.23
CA ALA A 335 -4.04 5.50 4.49
C ALA A 335 -5.12 5.02 5.47
N GLU A 336 -6.35 4.79 4.99
CA GLU A 336 -7.42 4.22 5.79
C GLU A 336 -7.09 2.80 6.25
N ALA A 337 -6.52 1.96 5.38
CA ALA A 337 -6.02 0.64 5.76
C ALA A 337 -4.95 0.73 6.87
N THR A 338 -4.07 1.74 6.80
CA THR A 338 -3.05 1.99 7.85
C THR A 338 -3.69 2.41 9.17
N LEU A 339 -4.72 3.27 9.16
CA LEU A 339 -5.45 3.66 10.36
C LEU A 339 -6.12 2.44 11.02
N ARG A 340 -6.74 1.56 10.24
CA ARG A 340 -7.34 0.31 10.76
C ARG A 340 -6.26 -0.62 11.32
N ALA A 341 -5.14 -0.77 10.64
CA ALA A 341 -4.00 -1.57 11.10
C ALA A 341 -3.39 -1.00 12.40
N LEU A 342 -3.34 0.32 12.57
CA LEU A 342 -2.92 0.96 13.82
C LEU A 342 -3.85 0.63 14.98
N SER A 343 -5.17 0.72 14.78
CA SER A 343 -6.14 0.31 15.80
C SER A 343 -5.96 -1.15 16.20
N SER A 344 -5.79 -2.05 15.22
CA SER A 344 -5.54 -3.47 15.48
C SER A 344 -4.20 -3.73 16.20
N ALA A 345 -3.12 -3.07 15.78
CA ALA A 345 -1.77 -3.32 16.29
C ALA A 345 -1.54 -2.79 17.71
N PHE A 346 -2.20 -1.69 18.08
CA PHE A 346 -2.09 -1.06 19.40
C PHE A 346 -3.24 -1.41 20.35
N GLY A 347 -4.40 -1.79 19.83
CA GLY A 347 -5.59 -2.08 20.65
C GLY A 347 -5.93 -0.91 21.57
N ALA A 348 -6.09 -1.20 22.86
CA ALA A 348 -6.40 -0.20 23.88
C ALA A 348 -5.39 0.96 23.97
N SER A 349 -4.14 0.76 23.53
CA SER A 349 -3.10 1.78 23.66
C SER A 349 -2.95 2.68 22.43
N VAL A 350 -3.85 2.61 21.44
CA VAL A 350 -3.71 3.31 20.16
C VAL A 350 -3.56 4.83 20.34
N PHE A 351 -4.41 5.45 21.16
CA PHE A 351 -4.38 6.90 21.40
C PHE A 351 -3.32 7.35 22.39
N THR A 352 -2.84 6.46 23.26
CA THR A 352 -1.72 6.77 24.17
C THR A 352 -0.37 6.64 23.48
N SER A 353 -0.23 5.66 22.57
CA SER A 353 1.00 5.39 21.83
C SER A 353 1.16 6.28 20.59
N ALA A 354 0.05 6.72 19.98
CA ALA A 354 0.03 7.63 18.84
C ALA A 354 -0.98 8.77 19.08
N PRO A 355 -0.71 9.70 20.02
CA PRO A 355 -1.65 10.74 20.46
C PRO A 355 -2.09 11.68 19.34
N LYS A 356 -1.27 11.83 18.29
CA LYS A 356 -1.60 12.61 17.10
C LYS A 356 -2.90 12.15 16.41
N LEU A 357 -3.24 10.85 16.51
CA LEU A 357 -4.48 10.33 15.96
C LEU A 357 -5.71 10.92 16.68
N TRP A 358 -5.69 10.95 18.02
CA TRP A 358 -6.76 11.54 18.82
C TRP A 358 -6.82 13.05 18.65
N GLU A 359 -5.67 13.72 18.60
CA GLU A 359 -5.58 15.17 18.36
C GLU A 359 -6.28 15.57 17.06
N LEU A 360 -5.99 14.87 15.95
CA LEU A 360 -6.57 15.17 14.63
C LEU A 360 -8.03 14.71 14.50
N MET A 361 -8.43 13.67 15.23
CA MET A 361 -9.80 13.15 15.24
C MET A 361 -10.70 13.90 16.22
N ALA A 362 -10.52 13.70 17.52
CA ALA A 362 -11.36 14.26 18.56
C ALA A 362 -11.08 15.75 18.78
N GLY A 363 -9.80 16.14 18.82
CA GLY A 363 -9.40 17.53 19.08
C GLY A 363 -9.97 18.50 18.04
N SER A 364 -9.98 18.11 16.77
CA SER A 364 -10.59 18.91 15.69
C SER A 364 -12.11 19.07 15.83
N LEU A 365 -12.81 18.11 16.42
CA LEU A 365 -14.27 18.14 16.63
C LEU A 365 -14.67 18.99 17.84
N THR A 366 -13.89 18.90 18.92
CA THR A 366 -14.23 19.51 20.21
C THR A 366 -13.62 20.89 20.44
N ALA A 367 -12.59 21.28 19.68
CA ALA A 367 -11.94 22.58 19.86
C ALA A 367 -12.84 23.75 19.43
N ALA A 368 -13.00 24.74 20.32
CA ALA A 368 -13.66 25.98 20.00
C ALA A 368 -12.87 26.73 18.90
N GLY A 369 -13.54 27.10 17.80
CA GLY A 369 -12.92 27.83 16.69
C GLY A 369 -12.03 26.97 15.77
N ALA A 370 -12.17 25.64 15.79
CA ALA A 370 -11.49 24.79 14.82
C ALA A 370 -11.82 25.20 13.38
N ALA A 371 -10.81 25.21 12.51
CA ALA A 371 -11.01 25.52 11.10
C ALA A 371 -12.01 24.51 10.49
N PRO A 372 -12.98 24.94 9.65
CA PRO A 372 -14.00 24.05 9.10
C PRO A 372 -13.43 22.81 8.40
N GLN A 373 -12.32 22.97 7.67
CA GLN A 373 -11.65 21.83 7.03
C GLN A 373 -11.06 20.84 8.05
N ALA A 374 -10.52 21.32 9.17
CA ALA A 374 -10.01 20.44 10.22
C ALA A 374 -11.13 19.61 10.85
N VAL A 375 -12.34 20.18 10.98
CA VAL A 375 -13.52 19.44 11.45
C VAL A 375 -13.90 18.34 10.44
N VAL A 376 -13.95 18.67 9.15
CA VAL A 376 -14.20 17.68 8.07
C VAL A 376 -13.17 16.56 8.09
N ASP A 377 -11.88 16.89 8.19
CA ASP A 377 -10.79 15.92 8.25
C ASP A 377 -10.91 15.04 9.51
N GLY A 378 -11.25 15.63 10.66
CA GLY A 378 -11.47 14.91 11.91
C GLY A 378 -12.65 13.92 11.83
N LEU A 379 -13.75 14.32 11.17
CA LEU A 379 -14.91 13.45 10.92
C LEU A 379 -14.55 12.30 9.97
N GLN A 380 -13.74 12.55 8.94
CA GLN A 380 -13.22 11.50 8.06
C GLN A 380 -12.35 10.50 8.83
N ILE A 381 -11.49 10.97 9.75
CA ILE A 381 -10.70 10.08 10.61
C ILE A 381 -11.62 9.27 11.55
N LEU A 382 -12.63 9.90 12.14
CA LEU A 382 -13.62 9.25 13.00
C LEU A 382 -14.38 8.14 12.25
N LYS A 383 -14.80 8.40 11.01
CA LYS A 383 -15.46 7.42 10.13
C LYS A 383 -14.61 6.16 9.94
N VAL A 384 -13.29 6.30 9.90
CA VAL A 384 -12.36 5.19 9.62
C VAL A 384 -11.92 4.47 10.89
N LEU A 385 -11.53 5.21 11.93
CA LEU A 385 -11.02 4.64 13.19
C LEU A 385 -12.13 4.21 14.14
N GLY A 386 -13.24 4.93 14.17
CA GLY A 386 -14.33 4.70 15.11
C GLY A 386 -14.92 3.28 15.04
N PRO A 387 -15.29 2.77 13.85
CA PRO A 387 -15.81 1.41 13.68
C PRO A 387 -14.89 0.30 14.17
N VAL A 388 -13.58 0.51 14.11
CA VAL A 388 -12.54 -0.47 14.45
C VAL A 388 -11.89 -0.18 15.80
N ALA A 389 -12.48 0.69 16.61
CA ALA A 389 -11.96 1.04 17.93
C ALA A 389 -12.01 -0.17 18.88
N HIS A 390 -10.91 -0.38 19.60
CA HIS A 390 -10.81 -1.40 20.64
C HIS A 390 -11.86 -1.16 21.74
N ALA A 391 -12.38 -2.24 22.35
CA ALA A 391 -13.45 -2.16 23.36
C ALA A 391 -13.15 -1.13 24.46
N ASP A 392 -11.92 -1.13 24.99
CA ASP A 392 -11.48 -0.24 26.07
C ASP A 392 -11.43 1.25 25.72
N VAL A 393 -11.37 1.61 24.43
CA VAL A 393 -11.38 3.02 23.98
C VAL A 393 -12.68 3.39 23.26
N ARG A 394 -13.59 2.42 23.08
CA ARG A 394 -14.84 2.60 22.35
C ARG A 394 -15.75 3.62 23.01
N ALA A 395 -15.87 3.59 24.34
CA ALA A 395 -16.67 4.54 25.09
C ALA A 395 -16.24 5.99 24.79
N SER A 396 -14.94 6.27 24.88
CA SER A 396 -14.38 7.60 24.57
C SER A 396 -14.61 8.01 23.11
N VAL A 397 -14.54 7.07 22.16
CA VAL A 397 -14.88 7.35 20.75
C VAL A 397 -16.36 7.70 20.60
N LEU A 398 -17.26 6.99 21.29
CA LEU A 398 -18.70 7.23 21.23
C LEU A 398 -19.12 8.53 21.91
N GLU A 399 -18.32 9.10 22.82
CA GLU A 399 -18.53 10.46 23.34
C GLU A 399 -18.45 11.54 22.24
N LEU A 400 -17.87 11.23 21.08
CA LEU A 400 -17.84 12.12 19.91
C LEU A 400 -19.14 12.09 19.11
N LEU A 401 -20.03 11.11 19.34
CA LEU A 401 -21.29 10.94 18.60
C LEU A 401 -22.21 12.17 18.73
N PRO A 402 -22.47 12.72 19.94
CA PRO A 402 -23.18 13.99 20.10
C PRO A 402 -22.60 15.12 19.26
N VAL A 403 -21.28 15.29 19.31
CA VAL A 403 -20.58 16.39 18.60
C VAL A 403 -20.72 16.20 17.09
N ALA A 404 -20.54 14.98 16.58
CA ALA A 404 -20.74 14.66 15.17
C ALA A 404 -22.20 14.90 14.75
N PHE A 405 -23.17 14.58 15.60
CA PHE A 405 -24.59 14.84 15.34
C PHE A 405 -24.87 16.34 15.21
N ASP A 406 -24.40 17.14 16.17
CA ASP A 406 -24.58 18.60 16.15
C ASP A 406 -23.93 19.21 14.89
N LYS A 407 -22.79 18.67 14.46
CA LYS A 407 -22.14 19.05 13.20
C LYS A 407 -22.97 18.66 11.96
N ALA A 408 -23.64 17.52 11.99
CA ALA A 408 -24.50 17.06 10.90
C ALA A 408 -25.78 17.90 10.73
N THR A 409 -26.32 18.45 11.81
CA THR A 409 -27.63 19.13 11.83
C THR A 409 -27.56 20.64 12.03
N ALA A 410 -26.39 21.21 12.36
CA ALA A 410 -26.25 22.64 12.58
C ALA A 410 -26.71 23.48 11.37
N ALA A 411 -27.64 24.40 11.62
CA ALA A 411 -28.08 25.40 10.66
C ALA A 411 -26.90 26.29 10.23
N GLY A 412 -26.77 26.55 8.93
CA GLY A 412 -25.67 27.35 8.37
C GLY A 412 -24.31 26.63 8.31
N SER A 413 -24.27 25.33 8.62
CA SER A 413 -23.07 24.50 8.39
C SER A 413 -22.92 24.16 6.91
N SER A 414 -21.70 23.98 6.43
CA SER A 414 -21.48 23.63 5.02
C SER A 414 -21.89 22.19 4.72
N THR A 415 -22.38 21.95 3.49
CA THR A 415 -22.77 20.61 3.01
C THR A 415 -21.65 19.58 3.19
N ALA A 416 -20.40 20.00 2.99
CA ALA A 416 -19.20 19.19 3.20
C ALA A 416 -19.14 18.66 4.64
N LEU A 417 -19.34 19.54 5.62
CA LEU A 417 -19.31 19.20 7.03
C LEU A 417 -20.49 18.30 7.40
N GLN A 418 -21.70 18.67 6.97
CA GLN A 418 -22.92 17.89 7.24
C GLN A 418 -22.82 16.46 6.68
N THR A 419 -22.42 16.33 5.41
CA THR A 419 -22.30 15.04 4.72
C THR A 419 -21.21 14.17 5.35
N THR A 420 -20.05 14.74 5.68
CA THR A 420 -18.95 13.98 6.30
C THR A 420 -19.32 13.53 7.70
N ALA A 421 -20.04 14.36 8.46
CA ALA A 421 -20.56 14.01 9.78
C ALA A 421 -21.58 12.87 9.72
N ALA A 422 -22.56 12.97 8.82
CA ALA A 422 -23.55 11.92 8.60
C ALA A 422 -22.90 10.58 8.22
N ARG A 423 -21.89 10.60 7.34
CA ARG A 423 -21.12 9.39 6.97
C ARG A 423 -20.35 8.80 8.16
N ALA A 424 -19.77 9.63 9.01
CA ALA A 424 -19.08 9.17 10.23
C ALA A 424 -20.05 8.51 11.21
N ILE A 425 -21.23 9.10 11.44
CA ILE A 425 -22.30 8.54 12.28
C ILE A 425 -22.78 7.21 11.71
N ALA A 426 -23.03 7.15 10.40
CA ALA A 426 -23.47 5.91 9.75
C ALA A 426 -22.43 4.78 9.89
N ALA A 427 -21.14 5.09 9.76
CA ALA A 427 -20.08 4.11 9.96
C ALA A 427 -20.03 3.58 11.40
N LEU A 428 -20.20 4.47 12.40
CA LEU A 428 -20.31 4.08 13.80
C LEU A 428 -21.54 3.20 14.06
N ALA A 429 -22.70 3.60 13.52
CA ALA A 429 -23.96 2.86 13.68
C ALA A 429 -23.90 1.46 13.07
N LEU A 430 -23.23 1.30 11.92
CA LEU A 430 -23.03 -0.01 11.28
C LEU A 430 -22.15 -0.93 12.13
N ALA A 431 -21.16 -0.38 12.84
CA ALA A 431 -20.20 -1.15 13.62
C ALA A 431 -20.68 -1.46 15.06
N ALA A 432 -21.48 -0.58 15.65
CA ALA A 432 -21.97 -0.70 17.03
C ALA A 432 -23.44 -0.25 17.13
N PRO A 433 -24.38 -0.96 16.49
CA PRO A 433 -25.78 -0.52 16.40
C PRO A 433 -26.45 -0.43 17.77
N SER A 434 -26.13 -1.34 18.70
CA SER A 434 -26.67 -1.35 20.07
C SER A 434 -26.28 -0.10 20.87
N ASP A 435 -25.10 0.45 20.60
CA ASP A 435 -24.54 1.56 21.37
C ASP A 435 -24.88 2.91 20.73
N VAL A 436 -25.03 2.94 19.40
CA VAL A 436 -25.19 4.16 18.62
C VAL A 436 -26.65 4.48 18.31
N VAL A 437 -27.44 3.49 17.87
CA VAL A 437 -28.80 3.74 17.36
C VAL A 437 -29.73 4.31 18.44
N PRO A 438 -29.76 3.81 19.69
CA PRO A 438 -30.62 4.39 20.73
C PRO A 438 -30.30 5.87 21.00
N SER A 439 -29.01 6.20 21.18
CA SER A 439 -28.58 7.58 21.41
C SER A 439 -28.84 8.50 20.20
N LEU A 440 -28.75 7.95 18.98
CA LEU A 440 -29.06 8.69 17.76
C LEU A 440 -30.56 8.97 17.63
N LEU A 441 -31.44 8.01 17.95
CA LEU A 441 -32.89 8.20 17.89
C LEU A 441 -33.38 9.26 18.87
N GLU A 442 -32.81 9.29 20.08
CA GLU A 442 -33.08 10.34 21.07
C GLU A 442 -32.74 11.76 20.57
N ARG A 443 -31.87 11.87 19.56
CA ARG A 443 -31.43 13.15 18.97
C ARG A 443 -32.11 13.48 17.65
N ILE A 444 -32.31 12.48 16.79
CA ILE A 444 -32.94 12.65 15.47
C ILE A 444 -34.41 13.03 15.61
N VAL A 445 -35.15 12.38 16.52
CA VAL A 445 -36.60 12.60 16.63
C VAL A 445 -36.92 14.05 16.98
N PRO A 446 -36.33 14.66 18.03
CA PRO A 446 -36.56 16.08 18.32
C PRO A 446 -36.07 17.02 17.20
N ALA A 447 -34.97 16.68 16.51
CA ALA A 447 -34.46 17.49 15.41
C ALA A 447 -35.42 17.53 14.20
N LEU A 448 -36.10 16.41 13.91
CA LEU A 448 -37.09 16.33 12.84
C LEU A 448 -38.40 17.05 13.22
N GLU A 449 -38.84 16.94 14.48
CA GLU A 449 -40.03 17.66 14.97
C GLU A 449 -39.85 19.18 14.86
N ASN A 450 -38.71 19.71 15.33
CA ASN A 450 -38.40 21.14 15.25
C ASN A 450 -38.22 21.65 13.81
N ALA A 451 -37.83 20.79 12.86
CA ALA A 451 -37.72 21.17 11.46
C ALA A 451 -39.10 21.37 10.82
N GLY A 452 -40.09 20.53 11.16
CA GLY A 452 -41.47 20.67 10.68
C GLY A 452 -42.16 21.94 11.17
N GLU A 453 -41.91 22.35 12.42
CA GLU A 453 -42.46 23.59 12.97
C GLU A 453 -41.88 24.87 12.33
N ALA A 454 -40.67 24.79 11.76
CA ALA A 454 -40.02 25.91 11.08
C ALA A 454 -40.50 26.11 9.62
N ASP A 455 -41.01 25.05 8.97
CA ASP A 455 -41.62 25.13 7.63
C ASP A 455 -43.09 25.60 7.67
N ASP A 456 -43.76 25.48 8.82
CA ASP A 456 -45.15 25.89 9.04
C ASP A 456 -45.31 27.36 9.53
N ALA A 457 -44.21 28.11 9.68
CA ALA A 457 -44.16 29.52 10.12
C ALA A 457 -43.67 30.45 9.01
#